data_AF-A0A7Y5R9Z7-F1
#
_entry.id   AF-A0A7Y5R9Z7-F1
#
_cell.length_a   1.000
_cell.length_b   1.000
_cell.length_c   1.000
_cell.angle_alpha   90.00
_cell.angle_beta   90.00
_cell.angle_gamma   90.00
#
_symmetry.space_group_name_H-M   'P 1'
#
loop_
_entity.id
_entity.type
_entity.pdbx_description
1 polymer ?
#
loop_
_entity_poly.entity_id
_entity_poly.type
_entity_poly.pdbx_seq_one_letter_code
_entity_poly.pdbx_strand_id
1 'polypeptide(L)'
;MPRPASLVLSLSLLLSFTAISQQQPATSPAAANPPQAAVEKSSKKAPLPVSEIHNPTLWHEPGEIESLDLYAGQGGNDKAPAEPFTFLEEDTDGTNPKFDVRDAMGKKWRVKLGEEARPEVVASRLLWAMGYYVNDDYVLEAAEIPGIKLSRGDDDAKKGHIRQARFSRKPGGQVKIGIWLWGDNPFKGTREFSGLRVMMAVMNNWDLKDENNAVYSDKKSGKQIFLVNDVGATFGTNGLSWTKARSKGNIGSFRESKFITRMGDTDVDFATPKQPNFLIGVAN
;
A
#
# COMPACT_ATOMS: atom_id res chain seq x y z
N MET A 1 -63.52 0.24 36.12
CA MET A 1 -63.38 0.47 34.66
C MET A 1 -61.92 0.80 34.42
N PRO A 2 -61.16 0.00 33.64
CA PRO A 2 -61.40 -0.27 32.22
C PRO A 2 -61.52 -1.78 31.88
N ARG A 3 -61.94 -2.08 30.65
CA ARG A 3 -62.07 -3.43 30.06
C ARG A 3 -60.71 -3.91 29.48
N PRO A 4 -60.45 -5.23 29.44
CA PRO A 4 -59.23 -5.78 28.84
C PRO A 4 -59.38 -5.97 27.32
N ALA A 5 -58.28 -5.75 26.58
CA ALA A 5 -58.15 -6.04 25.17
C ALA A 5 -57.42 -7.36 24.95
N SER A 6 -57.91 -8.10 23.96
CA SER A 6 -57.61 -9.50 23.65
C SER A 6 -56.18 -9.77 23.17
N LEU A 7 -55.66 -10.91 23.64
CA LEU A 7 -54.45 -11.59 23.19
C LEU A 7 -54.76 -12.33 21.87
N VAL A 8 -54.00 -12.09 20.81
CA VAL A 8 -54.01 -12.92 19.59
C VAL A 8 -52.68 -13.67 19.53
N LEU A 9 -52.79 -15.00 19.63
CA LEU A 9 -51.70 -15.96 19.53
C LEU A 9 -51.55 -16.35 18.05
N SER A 10 -50.37 -16.13 17.45
CA SER A 10 -50.07 -16.58 16.08
C SER A 10 -48.94 -17.62 16.13
N LEU A 11 -49.33 -18.88 15.95
CA LEU A 11 -48.51 -20.07 15.90
C LEU A 11 -47.79 -20.13 14.54
N SER A 12 -46.45 -20.15 14.51
CA SER A 12 -45.68 -20.40 13.29
C SER A 12 -44.94 -21.74 13.39
N LEU A 13 -45.26 -22.60 12.44
CA LEU A 13 -44.89 -24.00 12.32
C LEU A 13 -43.45 -24.14 11.79
N LEU A 14 -42.59 -24.88 12.50
CA LEU A 14 -41.26 -25.30 12.03
C LEU A 14 -41.43 -26.56 11.16
N LEU A 15 -41.05 -26.48 9.88
CA LEU A 15 -40.95 -27.62 8.96
C LEU A 15 -39.48 -27.93 8.70
N SER A 16 -39.01 -29.03 9.30
CA SER A 16 -37.69 -29.62 9.06
C SER A 16 -37.74 -30.49 7.80
N PHE A 17 -36.97 -30.16 6.77
CA PHE A 17 -36.73 -31.06 5.64
C PHE A 17 -35.35 -31.73 5.80
N THR A 18 -35.36 -33.03 6.06
CA THR A 18 -34.21 -33.92 5.90
C THR A 18 -34.10 -34.33 4.43
N ALA A 19 -33.05 -33.86 3.75
CA ALA A 19 -32.73 -34.31 2.40
C ALA A 19 -31.71 -35.46 2.45
N ILE A 20 -32.11 -36.58 1.84
CA ILE A 20 -31.34 -37.82 1.68
C ILE A 20 -30.21 -37.59 0.66
N SER A 21 -28.98 -37.94 1.03
CA SER A 21 -27.80 -37.89 0.15
C SER A 21 -27.74 -39.15 -0.72
N GLN A 22 -27.98 -39.03 -2.03
CA GLN A 22 -27.57 -40.03 -3.02
C GLN A 22 -26.14 -39.73 -3.49
N GLN A 23 -25.21 -40.67 -3.25
CA GLN A 23 -23.85 -40.63 -3.76
C GLN A 23 -23.83 -40.89 -5.26
N GLN A 24 -23.34 -39.90 -6.02
CA GLN A 24 -23.04 -40.02 -7.44
C GLN A 24 -21.51 -40.23 -7.58
N PRO A 25 -21.04 -41.15 -8.45
CA PRO A 25 -19.61 -41.47 -8.54
C PRO A 25 -18.80 -40.28 -9.07
N ALA A 26 -17.68 -40.01 -8.40
CA ALA A 26 -16.79 -38.88 -8.67
C ALA A 26 -16.17 -38.95 -10.07
N THR A 27 -16.47 -37.95 -10.90
CA THR A 27 -15.60 -37.57 -12.01
C THR A 27 -14.60 -36.55 -11.47
N SER A 28 -13.30 -36.88 -11.54
CA SER A 28 -12.25 -35.93 -11.18
C SER A 28 -12.32 -34.71 -12.11
N PRO A 29 -12.45 -33.47 -11.60
CA PRO A 29 -12.28 -32.31 -12.45
C PRO A 29 -10.81 -32.23 -12.83
N ALA A 30 -10.55 -32.26 -14.15
CA ALA A 30 -9.24 -31.96 -14.69
C ALA A 30 -8.75 -30.63 -14.13
N ALA A 31 -7.55 -30.61 -13.56
CA ALA A 31 -6.91 -29.41 -13.05
C ALA A 31 -6.75 -28.42 -14.22
N ALA A 32 -7.62 -27.41 -14.27
CA ALA A 32 -7.48 -26.31 -15.19
C ALA A 32 -6.23 -25.52 -14.78
N ASN A 33 -5.17 -25.57 -15.59
CA ASN A 33 -4.01 -24.71 -15.40
C ASN A 33 -4.48 -23.25 -15.41
N PRO A 34 -4.11 -22.44 -14.40
CA PRO A 34 -4.53 -21.05 -14.35
C PRO A 34 -4.02 -20.28 -15.57
N PRO A 35 -4.78 -19.27 -16.06
CA PRO A 35 -4.36 -18.47 -17.20
C PRO A 35 -2.99 -17.83 -16.94
N GLN A 36 -2.11 -17.82 -17.95
CA GLN A 36 -0.72 -17.33 -17.85
C GLN A 36 -0.61 -15.92 -17.24
N ALA A 37 -1.56 -15.03 -17.54
CA ALA A 37 -1.62 -13.69 -16.96
C ALA A 37 -1.87 -13.69 -15.42
N ALA A 38 -2.60 -14.67 -14.89
CA ALA A 38 -2.80 -14.83 -13.45
C ALA A 38 -1.53 -15.38 -12.78
N VAL A 39 -0.81 -16.30 -13.44
CA VAL A 39 0.47 -16.84 -12.96
C VAL A 39 1.56 -15.76 -12.96
N GLU A 40 1.63 -14.93 -14.00
CA GLU A 40 2.54 -13.77 -14.08
C GLU A 40 2.22 -12.68 -13.04
N LYS A 41 0.93 -12.43 -12.75
CA LYS A 41 0.55 -11.49 -11.68
C LYS A 41 0.89 -12.03 -10.29
N SER A 42 0.69 -13.34 -10.08
CA SER A 42 1.00 -14.03 -8.83
C SER A 42 2.52 -14.04 -8.55
N SER A 43 3.33 -14.42 -9.54
CA SER A 43 4.80 -14.43 -9.42
C SER A 43 5.38 -13.05 -9.07
N LYS A 44 4.84 -11.96 -9.64
CA LYS A 44 5.27 -10.58 -9.31
C LYS A 44 4.88 -10.11 -7.91
N LYS A 45 4.03 -10.85 -7.20
CA LYS A 45 3.68 -10.62 -5.79
C LYS A 45 4.39 -11.61 -4.85
N ALA A 46 4.97 -12.68 -5.39
CA ALA A 46 5.72 -13.64 -4.61
C ALA A 46 7.10 -13.08 -4.22
N PRO A 47 7.67 -13.51 -3.08
CA PRO A 47 9.04 -13.20 -2.71
C PRO A 47 10.01 -13.67 -3.81
N LEU A 48 10.97 -12.81 -4.19
CA LEU A 48 12.00 -13.21 -5.13
C LEU A 48 12.89 -14.29 -4.48
N PRO A 49 13.04 -15.49 -5.05
CA PRO A 49 13.87 -16.54 -4.46
C PRO A 49 15.32 -16.08 -4.29
N VAL A 50 15.95 -16.43 -3.16
CA VAL A 50 17.35 -16.05 -2.86
C VAL A 50 18.32 -16.48 -3.97
N SER A 51 18.09 -17.65 -4.58
CA SER A 51 18.88 -18.16 -5.71
C SER A 51 18.78 -17.32 -6.98
N GLU A 52 17.74 -16.51 -7.12
CA GLU A 52 17.53 -15.61 -8.26
C GLU A 52 18.05 -14.20 -8.00
N ILE A 53 18.48 -13.90 -6.77
CA ILE A 53 19.03 -12.59 -6.43
C ILE A 53 20.43 -12.45 -7.01
N HIS A 54 20.62 -11.48 -7.89
CA HIS A 54 21.91 -11.14 -8.49
C HIS A 54 22.04 -9.63 -8.64
N ASN A 55 23.20 -9.08 -8.27
CA ASN A 55 23.49 -7.65 -8.29
C ASN A 55 22.38 -6.79 -7.61
N PRO A 56 22.00 -7.10 -6.35
CA PRO A 56 20.94 -6.37 -5.67
C PRO A 56 21.43 -4.97 -5.27
N THR A 57 20.54 -3.97 -5.37
CA THR A 57 20.76 -2.60 -4.87
C THR A 57 19.54 -2.14 -4.08
N LEU A 58 19.76 -1.69 -2.84
CA LEU A 58 18.73 -1.09 -1.97
C LEU A 58 18.89 0.42 -1.87
N TRP A 59 20.13 0.88 -1.96
CA TRP A 59 20.53 2.24 -1.62
C TRP A 59 21.56 2.74 -2.62
N HIS A 60 21.57 4.05 -2.84
CA HIS A 60 22.61 4.76 -3.57
C HIS A 60 23.00 6.02 -2.80
N GLU A 61 24.22 6.49 -3.02
CA GLU A 61 24.66 7.78 -2.47
C GLU A 61 23.74 8.90 -2.98
N PRO A 62 23.02 9.63 -2.10
CA PRO A 62 22.11 10.69 -2.52
C PRO A 62 22.82 11.98 -2.96
N GLY A 63 24.11 12.13 -2.68
CA GLY A 63 24.87 13.36 -2.95
C GLY A 63 24.52 14.48 -1.96
N GLU A 64 24.49 15.73 -2.44
CA GLU A 64 24.21 16.91 -1.61
C GLU A 64 22.72 17.01 -1.25
N ILE A 65 22.32 16.38 -0.14
CA ILE A 65 20.92 16.28 0.31
C ILE A 65 20.27 17.66 0.46
N GLU A 66 21.01 18.66 0.92
CA GLU A 66 20.53 20.04 1.12
C GLU A 66 20.09 20.72 -0.19
N SER A 67 20.56 20.23 -1.33
CA SER A 67 20.20 20.74 -2.65
C SER A 67 18.94 20.10 -3.25
N LEU A 68 18.40 19.05 -2.61
CA LEU A 68 17.27 18.30 -3.14
C LEU A 68 15.95 19.06 -2.97
N ASP A 69 15.16 19.13 -4.04
CA ASP A 69 13.79 19.61 -3.99
C ASP A 69 12.86 18.51 -3.42
N LEU A 70 12.65 18.53 -2.10
CA LEU A 70 11.72 17.64 -1.42
C LEU A 70 10.25 17.97 -1.69
N TYR A 71 9.93 19.07 -2.35
CA TYR A 71 8.56 19.40 -2.74
C TYR A 71 8.19 18.82 -4.10
N ALA A 72 9.13 18.70 -5.03
CA ALA A 72 8.91 18.04 -6.31
C ALA A 72 9.32 16.56 -6.31
N GLY A 73 10.24 16.17 -5.42
CA GLY A 73 10.76 14.80 -5.31
C GLY A 73 11.63 14.41 -6.50
N GLN A 74 11.99 13.13 -6.58
CA GLN A 74 12.90 12.59 -7.60
C GLN A 74 12.44 12.82 -9.06
N GLY A 75 11.13 12.94 -9.27
CA GLY A 75 10.56 13.20 -10.58
C GLY A 75 10.69 14.66 -11.03
N GLY A 76 10.82 15.62 -10.10
CA GLY A 76 10.81 17.05 -10.39
C GLY A 76 9.46 17.55 -10.91
N ASN A 77 9.33 18.86 -11.13
CA ASN A 77 8.10 19.47 -11.63
C ASN A 77 7.84 19.12 -13.11
N ASP A 78 8.89 19.06 -13.93
CA ASP A 78 8.78 18.82 -15.38
C ASP A 78 8.28 17.42 -15.75
N LYS A 79 8.30 16.48 -14.79
CA LYS A 79 7.79 15.12 -14.99
C LYS A 79 6.50 14.83 -14.21
N ALA A 80 5.85 15.85 -13.65
CA ALA A 80 4.55 15.71 -13.02
C ALA A 80 3.48 15.20 -14.01
N PRO A 81 2.36 14.62 -13.51
CA PRO A 81 1.22 14.25 -14.35
C PRO A 81 0.65 15.46 -15.11
N ALA A 82 0.32 15.27 -16.39
CA ALA A 82 -0.18 16.34 -17.25
C ALA A 82 -1.57 16.04 -17.82
N GLU A 83 -2.52 16.97 -17.65
CA GLU A 83 -3.86 16.87 -18.24
C GLU A 83 -3.83 17.04 -19.78
N PRO A 84 -4.80 16.45 -20.52
CA PRO A 84 -5.92 15.64 -20.04
C PRO A 84 -5.53 14.20 -19.66
N PHE A 85 -6.31 13.58 -18.77
CA PHE A 85 -6.16 12.18 -18.39
C PHE A 85 -7.16 11.28 -19.12
N THR A 86 -6.69 10.10 -19.53
CA THR A 86 -7.52 9.03 -20.09
C THR A 86 -7.55 7.86 -19.12
N PHE A 87 -8.75 7.44 -18.69
CA PHE A 87 -8.92 6.24 -17.89
C PHE A 87 -8.52 4.98 -18.67
N LEU A 88 -7.77 4.07 -18.02
CA LEU A 88 -7.35 2.81 -18.61
C LEU A 88 -8.10 1.63 -18.01
N GLU A 89 -7.97 1.42 -16.70
CA GLU A 89 -8.56 0.27 -16.00
C GLU A 89 -8.70 0.55 -14.51
N GLU A 90 -9.72 -0.01 -13.87
CA GLU A 90 -9.80 -0.07 -12.40
C GLU A 90 -8.92 -1.23 -11.89
N ASP A 91 -8.18 -0.98 -10.81
CA ASP A 91 -7.46 -2.03 -10.07
C ASP A 91 -8.26 -2.34 -8.80
N THR A 92 -8.91 -3.51 -8.78
CA THR A 92 -9.79 -3.94 -7.68
C THR A 92 -9.02 -4.56 -6.50
N ASP A 93 -7.70 -4.71 -6.58
CA ASP A 93 -6.92 -5.25 -5.46
C ASP A 93 -6.86 -4.27 -4.28
N GLY A 94 -6.64 -4.79 -3.07
CA GLY A 94 -6.54 -3.98 -1.85
C GLY A 94 -7.88 -3.35 -1.44
N THR A 95 -7.84 -2.39 -0.52
CA THR A 95 -9.06 -1.78 0.07
C THR A 95 -9.40 -0.40 -0.51
N ASN A 96 -8.39 0.43 -0.75
CA ASN A 96 -8.58 1.79 -1.26
C ASN A 96 -8.85 1.78 -2.77
N PRO A 97 -9.77 2.63 -3.28
CA PRO A 97 -10.01 2.77 -4.71
C PRO A 97 -8.73 3.17 -5.44
N LYS A 98 -8.43 2.47 -6.53
CA LYS A 98 -7.28 2.77 -7.38
C LYS A 98 -7.53 2.33 -8.81
N PHE A 99 -6.91 3.02 -9.74
CA PHE A 99 -7.08 2.82 -11.17
C PHE A 99 -5.86 3.34 -11.91
N ASP A 100 -5.71 2.94 -13.16
CA ASP A 100 -4.65 3.42 -14.02
C ASP A 100 -5.18 4.45 -15.03
N VAL A 101 -4.38 5.48 -15.28
CA VAL A 101 -4.65 6.48 -16.32
C VAL A 101 -3.45 6.68 -17.22
N ARG A 102 -3.68 7.28 -18.38
CA ARG A 102 -2.66 7.83 -19.26
C ARG A 102 -2.79 9.35 -19.29
N ASP A 103 -1.68 10.05 -19.16
CA ASP A 103 -1.62 11.52 -19.22
C ASP A 103 -1.45 12.03 -20.67
N ALA A 104 -1.45 13.35 -20.85
CA ALA A 104 -1.29 13.98 -22.17
C ALA A 104 0.07 13.70 -22.85
N MET A 105 1.08 13.34 -22.06
CA MET A 105 2.41 12.98 -22.54
C MET A 105 2.54 11.47 -22.81
N GLY A 106 1.44 10.71 -22.70
CA GLY A 106 1.43 9.27 -22.91
C GLY A 106 1.95 8.44 -21.74
N LYS A 107 2.27 9.05 -20.59
CA LYS A 107 2.78 8.35 -19.41
C LYS A 107 1.63 7.64 -18.68
N LYS A 108 1.85 6.40 -18.26
CA LYS A 108 0.91 5.63 -17.44
C LYS A 108 1.12 5.95 -15.96
N TRP A 109 0.04 6.25 -15.26
CA TRP A 109 0.02 6.56 -13.84
C TRP A 109 -0.95 5.62 -13.11
N ARG A 110 -0.56 5.18 -11.92
CA ARG A 110 -1.48 4.58 -10.96
C ARG A 110 -2.04 5.65 -10.06
N VAL A 111 -3.35 5.84 -10.11
CA VAL A 111 -4.07 6.74 -9.22
C VAL A 111 -4.57 5.95 -8.02
N LYS A 112 -4.26 6.38 -6.79
CA LYS A 112 -4.80 5.83 -5.55
C LYS A 112 -5.54 6.95 -4.81
N LEU A 113 -6.80 6.71 -4.50
CA LEU A 113 -7.65 7.63 -3.75
C LEU A 113 -7.52 7.35 -2.25
N GLY A 114 -7.73 8.37 -1.43
CA GLY A 114 -7.90 8.24 0.01
C GLY A 114 -6.81 8.93 0.84
N GLU A 115 -6.93 8.76 2.15
CA GLU A 115 -6.14 9.45 3.19
C GLU A 115 -4.61 9.22 3.09
N GLU A 116 -4.19 8.17 2.39
CA GLU A 116 -2.78 7.82 2.20
C GLU A 116 -2.07 8.63 1.12
N ALA A 117 -2.80 9.40 0.28
CA ALA A 117 -2.21 10.03 -0.89
C ALA A 117 -1.06 10.98 -0.54
N ARG A 118 -1.28 11.85 0.46
CA ARG A 118 -0.29 12.80 0.97
C ARG A 118 0.84 12.15 1.76
N PRO A 119 0.58 11.31 2.79
CA PRO A 119 1.66 10.72 3.58
C PRO A 119 2.56 9.80 2.74
N GLU A 120 2.04 9.08 1.74
CA GLU A 120 2.88 8.29 0.82
C GLU A 120 3.89 9.17 0.08
N VAL A 121 3.44 10.28 -0.51
CA VAL A 121 4.28 11.19 -1.29
C VAL A 121 5.35 11.84 -0.41
N VAL A 122 5.00 12.26 0.80
CA VAL A 122 5.98 12.86 1.73
C VAL A 122 6.99 11.80 2.18
N ALA A 123 6.54 10.61 2.57
CA ALA A 123 7.42 9.54 3.03
C ALA A 123 8.38 9.05 1.93
N SER A 124 7.88 8.86 0.71
CA SER A 124 8.72 8.43 -0.41
C SER A 124 9.81 9.45 -0.72
N ARG A 125 9.52 10.75 -0.62
CA ARG A 125 10.52 11.81 -0.83
C ARG A 125 11.59 11.86 0.26
N LEU A 126 11.22 11.63 1.53
CA LEU A 126 12.20 11.51 2.61
C LEU A 126 13.12 10.30 2.40
N LEU A 127 12.56 9.16 1.96
CA LEU A 127 13.33 7.97 1.65
C LEU A 127 14.26 8.18 0.44
N TRP A 128 13.77 8.82 -0.61
CA TRP A 128 14.57 9.19 -1.77
C TRP A 128 15.73 10.11 -1.39
N ALA A 129 15.47 11.12 -0.56
CA ALA A 129 16.50 12.03 -0.07
C ALA A 129 17.61 11.30 0.69
N MET A 130 17.26 10.22 1.37
CA MET A 130 18.19 9.35 2.07
C MET A 130 18.80 8.26 1.19
N GLY A 131 18.57 8.26 -0.13
CA GLY A 131 19.21 7.34 -1.09
C GLY A 131 18.47 6.04 -1.35
N TYR A 132 17.25 5.86 -0.83
CA TYR A 132 16.44 4.67 -1.10
C TYR A 132 15.65 4.80 -2.39
N TYR A 133 15.53 3.70 -3.13
CA TYR A 133 14.69 3.65 -4.33
C TYR A 133 13.20 3.65 -3.96
N VAL A 134 12.44 4.55 -4.56
CA VAL A 134 10.99 4.72 -4.39
C VAL A 134 10.31 4.98 -5.73
N ASN A 135 8.98 5.00 -5.77
CA ASN A 135 8.23 5.41 -6.96
C ASN A 135 8.21 6.94 -7.14
N ASP A 136 7.98 7.39 -8.38
CA ASP A 136 7.66 8.77 -8.67
C ASP A 136 6.22 9.04 -8.25
N ASP A 137 6.02 9.57 -7.04
CA ASP A 137 4.70 9.88 -6.52
C ASP A 137 4.42 11.39 -6.49
N TYR A 138 3.23 11.77 -6.95
CA TYR A 138 2.70 13.13 -6.90
C TYR A 138 1.32 13.12 -6.26
N VAL A 139 0.98 14.17 -5.51
CA VAL A 139 -0.42 14.45 -5.13
C VAL A 139 -0.97 15.48 -6.09
N LEU A 140 -2.12 15.20 -6.70
CA LEU A 140 -2.92 16.21 -7.36
C LEU A 140 -4.08 16.58 -6.45
N GLU A 141 -4.20 17.88 -6.18
CA GLU A 141 -5.31 18.45 -5.39
C GLU A 141 -6.66 18.20 -6.07
N ALA A 142 -6.66 18.28 -7.41
CA ALA A 142 -7.78 17.99 -8.28
C ALA A 142 -7.30 17.41 -9.61
N ALA A 143 -8.09 16.54 -10.22
CA ALA A 143 -7.91 16.09 -11.59
C ALA A 143 -9.26 15.73 -12.20
N GLU A 144 -9.43 16.01 -13.49
CA GLU A 144 -10.62 15.63 -14.25
C GLU A 144 -10.33 14.43 -15.14
N ILE A 145 -11.12 13.35 -14.98
CA ILE A 145 -10.90 12.08 -15.67
C ILE A 145 -12.23 11.60 -16.28
N PRO A 146 -12.59 12.11 -17.47
CA PRO A 146 -13.85 11.76 -18.11
C PRO A 146 -13.97 10.27 -18.42
N GLY A 147 -15.18 9.73 -18.29
CA GLY A 147 -15.47 8.34 -18.67
C GLY A 147 -14.84 7.29 -17.74
N ILE A 148 -14.44 7.68 -16.53
CA ILE A 148 -13.95 6.75 -15.52
C ILE A 148 -15.01 5.68 -15.19
N LYS A 149 -14.56 4.44 -14.96
CA LYS A 149 -15.44 3.33 -14.58
C LYS A 149 -14.92 2.73 -13.28
N LEU A 150 -15.41 3.24 -12.15
CA LEU A 150 -15.04 2.74 -10.83
C LEU A 150 -16.21 2.01 -10.17
N SER A 151 -15.93 0.82 -9.64
CA SER A 151 -16.82 0.10 -8.73
C SER A 151 -16.71 0.63 -7.30
N ARG A 152 -15.54 1.16 -6.91
CA ARG A 152 -15.25 1.69 -5.57
C ARG A 152 -14.94 3.18 -5.58
N GLY A 153 -15.14 3.84 -4.43
CA GLY A 153 -14.95 5.29 -4.28
C GLY A 153 -16.28 6.04 -4.13
N ASP A 154 -16.17 7.34 -3.83
CA ASP A 154 -17.33 8.22 -3.70
C ASP A 154 -17.95 8.57 -5.07
N ASP A 155 -19.10 9.23 -5.03
CA ASP A 155 -19.87 9.56 -6.23
C ASP A 155 -19.19 10.60 -7.12
N ASP A 156 -18.36 11.47 -6.55
CA ASP A 156 -17.63 12.49 -7.32
C ASP A 156 -16.49 11.84 -8.10
N ALA A 157 -15.74 10.94 -7.47
CA ALA A 157 -14.72 10.14 -8.12
C ALA A 157 -15.30 9.28 -9.24
N LYS A 158 -16.50 8.70 -9.05
CA LYS A 158 -17.21 7.93 -10.10
C LYS A 158 -17.69 8.78 -11.27
N LYS A 159 -17.83 10.10 -11.08
CA LYS A 159 -18.13 11.06 -12.17
C LYS A 159 -16.88 11.58 -12.87
N GLY A 160 -15.68 11.23 -12.37
CA GLY A 160 -14.40 11.69 -12.91
C GLY A 160 -13.79 12.87 -12.18
N HIS A 161 -14.43 13.40 -11.14
CA HIS A 161 -13.92 14.50 -10.33
C HIS A 161 -13.02 13.93 -9.22
N ILE A 162 -11.72 13.91 -9.47
CA ILE A 162 -10.75 13.35 -8.54
C ILE A 162 -10.21 14.44 -7.64
N ARG A 163 -10.13 14.18 -6.33
CA ARG A 163 -9.56 15.10 -5.33
C ARG A 163 -8.50 14.39 -4.50
N GLN A 164 -7.45 15.12 -4.13
CA GLN A 164 -6.42 14.66 -3.18
C GLN A 164 -5.86 13.27 -3.51
N ALA A 165 -5.57 13.01 -4.77
CA ALA A 165 -5.21 11.68 -5.23
C ALA A 165 -3.71 11.56 -5.46
N ARG A 166 -3.17 10.39 -5.13
CA ARG A 166 -1.79 10.06 -5.46
C ARG A 166 -1.71 9.53 -6.88
N PHE A 167 -0.85 10.14 -7.70
CA PHE A 167 -0.43 9.67 -9.00
C PHE A 167 0.97 9.08 -8.87
N SER A 168 1.06 7.76 -8.99
CA SER A 168 2.31 7.02 -8.89
C SER A 168 2.75 6.54 -10.27
N ARG A 169 3.96 6.90 -10.70
CA ARG A 169 4.58 6.35 -11.90
C ARG A 169 5.59 5.30 -11.49
N LYS A 170 5.41 4.10 -12.04
CA LYS A 170 6.39 3.01 -11.90
C LYS A 170 7.69 3.39 -12.63
N PRO A 171 8.84 2.90 -12.18
CA PRO A 171 10.11 3.17 -12.84
C PRO A 171 10.08 2.76 -14.32
N GLY A 172 10.40 3.70 -15.21
CA GLY A 172 10.41 3.48 -16.65
C GLY A 172 11.54 2.54 -17.07
N GLY A 173 11.24 1.56 -17.92
CA GLY A 173 12.24 0.63 -18.45
C GLY A 173 12.67 -0.50 -17.51
N GLN A 174 12.11 -0.55 -16.30
CA GLN A 174 12.36 -1.60 -15.31
C GLN A 174 11.14 -2.52 -15.18
N VAL A 175 11.37 -3.79 -14.88
CA VAL A 175 10.30 -4.80 -14.79
C VAL A 175 10.22 -5.31 -13.37
N LYS A 176 9.03 -5.25 -12.74
CA LYS A 176 8.82 -5.90 -11.44
C LYS A 176 8.98 -7.42 -11.62
N ILE A 177 9.88 -8.01 -10.83
CA ILE A 177 10.20 -9.44 -10.85
C ILE A 177 9.83 -10.17 -9.56
N GLY A 178 9.45 -9.45 -8.50
CA GLY A 178 9.02 -10.05 -7.23
C GLY A 178 8.85 -8.99 -6.14
N ILE A 179 8.79 -9.45 -4.89
CA ILE A 179 8.90 -8.62 -3.68
C ILE A 179 10.15 -9.01 -2.88
N TRP A 180 10.60 -8.13 -1.99
CA TRP A 180 11.65 -8.44 -1.02
C TRP A 180 11.08 -8.46 0.40
N LEU A 181 11.65 -9.30 1.27
CA LEU A 181 11.20 -9.51 2.64
C LEU A 181 12.05 -8.69 3.62
N TRP A 182 11.46 -8.21 4.72
CA TRP A 182 12.21 -7.52 5.78
C TRP A 182 13.13 -8.47 6.55
N GLY A 183 12.66 -9.70 6.81
CA GLY A 183 13.38 -10.67 7.64
C GLY A 183 14.48 -11.43 6.90
N ASP A 184 14.17 -11.87 5.68
CA ASP A 184 15.05 -12.62 4.77
C ASP A 184 15.49 -11.69 3.62
N ASN A 185 16.56 -10.94 3.89
CA ASN A 185 17.00 -9.83 3.04
C ASN A 185 18.53 -9.87 2.87
N PRO A 186 19.06 -9.73 1.64
CA PRO A 186 20.50 -9.77 1.40
C PRO A 186 21.26 -8.60 2.03
N PHE A 187 20.57 -7.52 2.40
CA PHE A 187 21.16 -6.34 3.03
C PHE A 187 21.12 -6.38 4.57
N LYS A 188 20.67 -7.49 5.17
CA LYS A 188 20.61 -7.62 6.63
C LYS A 188 22.00 -7.45 7.24
N GLY A 189 22.10 -6.60 8.26
CA GLY A 189 23.37 -6.26 8.92
C GLY A 189 24.15 -5.12 8.26
N THR A 190 23.71 -4.61 7.11
CA THR A 190 24.32 -3.43 6.49
C THR A 190 23.87 -2.14 7.17
N ARG A 191 24.67 -1.06 7.01
CA ARG A 191 24.32 0.27 7.50
C ARG A 191 23.10 0.82 6.78
N GLU A 192 23.01 0.59 5.48
CA GLU A 192 21.96 1.09 4.59
C GLU A 192 20.61 0.46 4.94
N PHE A 193 20.56 -0.85 5.21
CA PHE A 193 19.31 -1.48 5.66
C PHE A 193 18.91 -1.07 7.08
N SER A 194 19.89 -0.86 7.97
CA SER A 194 19.62 -0.33 9.30
C SER A 194 19.08 1.09 9.24
N GLY A 195 19.62 1.94 8.37
CA GLY A 195 19.11 3.28 8.07
C GLY A 195 17.65 3.25 7.60
N LEU A 196 17.27 2.26 6.79
CA LEU A 196 15.90 2.14 6.29
C LEU A 196 14.93 1.86 7.44
N ARG A 197 15.33 0.97 8.36
CA ARG A 197 14.54 0.67 9.56
C ARG A 197 14.41 1.88 10.48
N VAL A 198 15.47 2.67 10.62
CA VAL A 198 15.42 3.94 11.35
C VAL A 198 14.46 4.91 10.67
N MET A 199 14.49 5.05 9.35
CA MET A 199 13.53 5.89 8.61
C MET A 199 12.09 5.47 8.84
N MET A 200 11.79 4.16 8.83
CA MET A 200 10.45 3.66 9.16
C MET A 200 9.99 4.07 10.56
N ALA A 201 10.90 4.03 11.54
CA ALA A 201 10.62 4.48 12.90
C ALA A 201 10.44 6.01 12.98
N VAL A 202 11.30 6.80 12.32
CA VAL A 202 11.21 8.27 12.28
C VAL A 202 9.86 8.72 11.76
N MET A 203 9.37 8.09 10.70
CA MET A 203 8.10 8.46 10.08
C MET A 203 6.88 7.89 10.83
N ASN A 204 7.07 7.00 11.81
CA ASN A 204 5.99 6.22 12.44
C ASN A 204 5.22 5.36 11.42
N ASN A 205 5.92 4.66 10.52
CA ASN A 205 5.27 3.73 9.61
C ASN A 205 4.88 2.43 10.33
N TRP A 206 3.59 2.14 10.43
CA TRP A 206 3.07 0.96 11.12
C TRP A 206 2.70 -0.21 10.20
N ASP A 207 2.69 -0.04 8.88
CA ASP A 207 2.32 -1.09 7.92
C ASP A 207 3.55 -1.67 7.19
N LEU A 208 4.44 -2.30 7.95
CA LEU A 208 5.70 -2.89 7.44
C LEU A 208 5.52 -4.30 6.87
N LYS A 209 4.48 -4.52 6.06
CA LYS A 209 4.26 -5.82 5.40
C LYS A 209 5.25 -6.03 4.26
N ASP A 210 5.71 -7.25 4.08
CA ASP A 210 6.62 -7.59 2.99
C ASP A 210 6.02 -7.33 1.60
N GLU A 211 4.71 -7.53 1.45
CA GLU A 211 3.99 -7.33 0.18
C GLU A 211 3.97 -5.87 -0.32
N ASN A 212 4.28 -4.91 0.56
CA ASN A 212 4.35 -3.49 0.23
C ASN A 212 5.60 -3.16 -0.61
N ASN A 213 6.62 -4.02 -0.52
CA ASN A 213 7.91 -3.87 -1.16
C ASN A 213 7.94 -4.48 -2.57
N ALA A 214 8.93 -4.08 -3.39
CA ALA A 214 9.07 -4.59 -4.75
C ALA A 214 10.52 -4.76 -5.16
N VAL A 215 10.80 -5.81 -5.94
CA VAL A 215 12.06 -5.94 -6.67
C VAL A 215 11.83 -5.68 -8.15
N TYR A 216 12.59 -4.75 -8.71
CA TYR A 216 12.61 -4.41 -10.12
C TYR A 216 13.92 -4.84 -10.78
N SER A 217 13.85 -5.49 -11.92
CA SER A 217 15.03 -5.72 -12.77
C SER A 217 15.23 -4.52 -13.69
N ASP A 218 16.44 -3.96 -13.65
CA ASP A 218 16.94 -3.02 -14.64
C ASP A 218 17.87 -3.75 -15.61
N LYS A 219 17.34 -4.08 -16.80
CA LYS A 219 18.11 -4.82 -17.82
C LYS A 219 19.32 -4.05 -18.36
N LYS A 220 19.32 -2.71 -18.26
CA LYS A 220 20.44 -1.90 -18.79
C LYS A 220 21.66 -1.98 -17.89
N SER A 221 21.46 -1.90 -16.58
CA SER A 221 22.53 -1.97 -15.59
C SER A 221 22.75 -3.38 -15.03
N GLY A 222 21.85 -4.31 -15.30
CA GLY A 222 21.84 -5.65 -14.71
C GLY A 222 21.56 -5.64 -13.20
N LYS A 223 21.07 -4.53 -12.65
CA LYS A 223 20.77 -4.40 -11.22
C LYS A 223 19.37 -4.93 -10.90
N GLN A 224 19.24 -5.48 -9.72
CA GLN A 224 17.96 -5.75 -9.09
C GLN A 224 17.69 -4.70 -8.01
N ILE A 225 16.72 -3.83 -8.27
CA ILE A 225 16.41 -2.68 -7.44
C ILE A 225 15.38 -3.10 -6.39
N PHE A 226 15.78 -3.05 -5.13
CA PHE A 226 14.94 -3.31 -3.96
C PHE A 226 14.24 -2.01 -3.60
N LEU A 227 13.13 -1.76 -4.27
CA LEU A 227 12.34 -0.54 -4.17
C LEU A 227 11.41 -0.60 -2.94
N VAL A 228 11.39 0.48 -2.16
CA VAL A 228 10.49 0.68 -1.02
C VAL A 228 9.21 1.34 -1.52
N ASN A 229 8.05 0.83 -1.11
CA ASN A 229 6.75 1.31 -1.59
C ASN A 229 5.64 1.07 -0.55
N ASP A 230 4.49 1.71 -0.72
CA ASP A 230 3.32 1.66 0.17
C ASP A 230 3.70 1.99 1.63
N VAL A 231 4.31 3.17 1.77
CA VAL A 231 4.76 3.80 3.01
C VAL A 231 3.77 4.84 3.54
N GLY A 232 2.57 4.96 2.96
CA GLY A 232 1.57 5.96 3.30
C GLY A 232 0.86 5.73 4.63
N ALA A 233 1.05 4.57 5.26
CA ALA A 233 0.63 4.28 6.62
C ALA A 233 1.57 4.90 7.66
N THR A 234 1.83 6.20 7.52
CA THR A 234 2.86 6.94 8.25
C THR A 234 2.36 8.30 8.73
N PHE A 235 3.17 9.02 9.51
CA PHE A 235 2.83 10.33 10.08
C PHE A 235 1.51 10.34 10.87
N GLY A 236 1.23 9.27 11.64
CA GLY A 236 0.05 9.14 12.48
C GLY A 236 0.38 8.69 13.91
N THR A 237 -0.65 8.38 14.72
CA THR A 237 -0.45 7.86 16.08
C THR A 237 -0.17 6.36 16.09
N ASN A 238 0.85 5.94 16.83
CA ASN A 238 1.19 4.52 17.08
C ASN A 238 0.30 3.84 18.17
N GLY A 239 -0.81 4.45 18.57
CA GLY A 239 -1.69 3.99 19.66
C GLY A 239 -3.08 3.56 19.19
N LEU A 240 -3.85 2.92 20.08
CA LEU A 240 -5.27 2.56 19.90
C LEU A 240 -6.13 3.81 19.69
N SER A 241 -6.09 4.37 18.49
CA SER A 241 -6.98 5.40 18.01
C SER A 241 -8.00 4.76 17.09
N TRP A 242 -9.28 4.86 17.45
CA TRP A 242 -10.38 4.10 16.85
C TRP A 242 -10.76 4.51 15.42
N THR A 243 -10.07 5.47 14.78
CA THR A 243 -10.38 5.91 13.42
C THR A 243 -9.16 5.89 12.50
N LYS A 244 -9.32 5.30 11.30
CA LYS A 244 -8.28 5.23 10.25
C LYS A 244 -7.68 6.61 9.92
N ALA A 245 -8.51 7.65 9.91
CA ALA A 245 -8.09 9.04 9.66
C ALA A 245 -7.09 9.61 10.69
N ARG A 246 -6.99 9.04 11.90
CA ARG A 246 -6.00 9.47 12.90
C ARG A 246 -4.68 8.71 12.82
N SER A 247 -4.63 7.58 12.13
CA SER A 247 -3.45 6.71 12.06
C SER A 247 -2.54 6.98 10.86
N LYS A 248 -2.92 7.88 9.94
CA LYS A 248 -2.15 8.23 8.73
C LYS A 248 -2.27 9.71 8.41
N GLY A 249 -1.17 10.38 8.11
CA GLY A 249 -1.17 11.80 7.69
C GLY A 249 -1.73 12.78 8.74
N ASN A 250 -1.79 12.39 10.01
CA ASN A 250 -2.27 13.24 11.10
C ASN A 250 -1.10 14.00 11.73
N ILE A 251 -0.79 15.15 11.13
CA ILE A 251 0.35 16.00 11.53
C ILE A 251 0.26 16.42 12.99
N GLY A 252 -0.93 16.78 13.49
CA GLY A 252 -1.10 17.23 14.88
C GLY A 252 -0.63 16.15 15.85
N SER A 253 -1.10 14.93 15.66
CA SER A 253 -0.68 13.81 16.50
C SER A 253 0.77 13.36 16.27
N PHE A 254 1.26 13.42 15.03
CA PHE A 254 2.66 13.09 14.73
C PHE A 254 3.63 14.03 15.43
N ARG A 255 3.33 15.34 15.47
CA ARG A 255 4.15 16.34 16.19
C ARG A 255 4.27 16.09 17.69
N GLU A 256 3.25 15.47 18.29
CA GLU A 256 3.25 15.12 19.71
C GLU A 256 3.90 13.76 19.98
N SER A 257 4.13 12.97 18.94
CA SER A 257 4.76 11.66 19.08
C SER A 257 6.25 11.80 19.42
N LYS A 258 6.70 11.06 20.43
CA LYS A 258 8.13 10.95 20.72
C LYS A 258 8.76 10.02 19.71
N PHE A 259 9.95 10.35 19.23
CA PHE A 259 10.75 9.41 18.43
C PHE A 259 11.69 8.60 19.31
N ILE A 260 12.36 9.26 20.27
CA ILE A 260 13.24 8.62 21.26
C ILE A 260 12.49 8.55 22.60
N THR A 261 12.38 7.36 23.17
CA THR A 261 11.72 7.13 24.46
C THR A 261 12.71 6.96 25.59
N ARG A 262 13.90 6.44 25.30
CA ARG A 262 15.00 6.29 26.26
C ARG A 262 16.34 6.39 25.54
N MET A 263 17.33 6.97 26.23
CA MET A 263 18.73 6.90 25.84
C MET A 263 19.47 6.13 26.95
N GLY A 264 20.23 5.11 26.58
CA GLY A 264 21.24 4.46 27.40
C GLY A 264 22.65 4.83 26.92
N ASP A 265 23.67 4.32 27.61
CA ASP A 265 25.07 4.62 27.27
C ASP A 265 25.49 3.99 25.93
N THR A 266 24.85 2.87 25.55
CA THR A 266 25.18 2.10 24.34
C THR A 266 23.99 1.85 23.41
N ASP A 267 22.80 2.33 23.78
CA ASP A 267 21.55 1.97 23.13
C ASP A 267 20.53 3.11 23.20
N VAL A 268 19.59 3.10 22.27
CA VAL A 268 18.48 4.06 22.21
C VAL A 268 17.19 3.28 21.98
N ASP A 269 16.18 3.56 22.80
CA ASP A 269 14.84 3.05 22.53
C ASP A 269 14.09 4.07 21.68
N PHE A 270 13.59 3.60 20.54
CA PHE A 270 12.69 4.38 19.71
C PHE A 270 11.24 4.10 20.11
N ALA A 271 10.37 5.11 20.01
CA ALA A 271 8.94 4.87 20.07
C ALA A 271 8.56 4.08 18.81
N THR A 272 8.30 2.79 18.98
CA THR A 272 7.95 1.94 17.85
C THR A 272 6.51 2.16 17.42
N PRO A 273 6.21 2.02 16.12
CA PRO A 273 4.90 1.58 15.67
C PRO A 273 4.65 0.18 16.23
N LYS A 274 3.78 0.06 17.24
CA LYS A 274 3.38 -1.24 17.80
C LYS A 274 2.40 -1.90 16.82
N GLN A 275 2.59 -3.18 16.50
CA GLN A 275 1.55 -3.95 15.79
C GLN A 275 0.24 -3.91 16.60
N PRO A 276 -0.94 -3.84 15.94
CA PRO A 276 -2.21 -4.08 16.63
C PRO A 276 -2.20 -5.50 17.21
N ASN A 277 -2.09 -5.63 18.53
CA ASN A 277 -2.30 -6.91 19.18
C ASN A 277 -3.81 -7.21 19.14
N PHE A 278 -4.24 -8.04 18.19
CA PHE A 278 -5.55 -8.68 18.28
C PHE A 278 -5.53 -9.72 19.40
N LEU A 279 -5.94 -9.31 20.61
CA LEU A 279 -6.51 -10.24 21.57
C LEU A 279 -8.03 -10.17 21.40
N ILE A 280 -8.56 -11.09 20.60
CA ILE A 280 -9.97 -11.47 20.70
C ILE A 280 -10.12 -12.13 22.06
N GLY A 281 -10.64 -11.39 23.03
CA GLY A 281 -11.09 -11.98 24.28
C GLY A 281 -12.22 -12.96 23.98
N VAL A 282 -11.98 -14.24 24.24
CA VAL A 282 -13.04 -15.23 24.36
C VAL A 282 -13.80 -14.86 25.64
N ALA A 283 -15.04 -14.39 25.50
CA ALA A 283 -15.97 -14.31 26.62
C ALA A 283 -16.67 -15.66 26.73
N ASN A 284 -16.56 -16.26 27.92
CA ASN A 284 -17.33 -17.43 28.35
C ASN A 284 -18.84 -17.13 28.38
#